data_AF-V3ZYP6-F1
#
_entry.id   AF-V3ZYP6-F1
#
_cell.length_a   1.000
_cell.length_b   1.000
_cell.length_c   1.000
_cell.angle_alpha   90.00
_cell.angle_beta   90.00
_cell.angle_gamma   90.00
#
_symmetry.space_group_name_H-M   'P 1'
#
loop_
_entity.id
_entity.type
_entity.pdbx_description
1 polymer ?
#
loop_
_entity_poly.entity_id
_entity_poly.type
_entity_poly.pdbx_seq_one_letter_code
_entity_poly.pdbx_strand_id
1 'polypeptide(L)'
;MLTTKPATSIGAEAWRNSTLKTLKLSQSLVQKSDKGNDIGRALDPLPHLRDTVAQLSNEEIRRYSRDVRVVVSKLRESLLETNEEIKSLTRGKESLEKALEHIRKDIQLNKNSQEIRISRPSRERERDGADDLLNAERSHLLNCKKGLEAQLKLVQQQLQVLDQARKRLFATLQERSRVLDLLCLANSSITNSRDDMKIKRSRSMMEGRISRFDGNTSLGASQADPLGPYTPEADSALADAADARTRSAYLRRELKDAIDRTDKLQKAAHRSVNDGITQKIAETVTLKHHLGVGLGENRHGLHRAQRWYDATNKAMENTLGPVMSADLTTRERLDRPLVRVFQRHPGTQLPEAQEIIKGGDSLLHSLTATSRNIGLMKLANIRLRDDLKSKGSAVDVDSQIMRMRRRKSDHRWSLGAAF
;
A
#
# COMPACT_ATOMS: atom_id res chain seq x y z
N MET A 1 -74.98 -29.92 -87.48
CA MET A 1 -76.25 -30.68 -87.36
C MET A 1 -76.43 -30.96 -85.87
N LEU A 2 -77.29 -30.31 -85.09
CA LEU A 2 -78.68 -29.94 -85.25
C LEU A 2 -78.89 -28.42 -85.02
N THR A 3 -79.49 -27.76 -86.00
CA THR A 3 -79.87 -26.35 -85.94
C THR A 3 -81.20 -26.20 -85.21
N THR A 4 -81.15 -25.84 -83.93
CA THR A 4 -82.33 -25.36 -83.19
C THR A 4 -82.76 -24.03 -83.80
N LYS A 5 -83.80 -24.06 -84.64
CA LYS A 5 -84.46 -22.86 -85.18
C LYS A 5 -84.89 -21.96 -84.01
N PRO A 6 -84.56 -20.66 -84.01
CA PRO A 6 -85.15 -19.74 -83.03
C PRO A 6 -86.65 -19.65 -83.30
N ALA A 7 -87.45 -19.73 -82.23
CA ALA A 7 -88.89 -19.62 -82.29
C ALA A 7 -89.32 -18.37 -83.07
N THR A 8 -90.29 -18.56 -83.98
CA THR A 8 -90.98 -17.50 -84.72
C THR A 8 -91.60 -16.52 -83.74
N SER A 9 -91.05 -15.32 -83.68
CA SER A 9 -91.50 -14.23 -82.82
C SER A 9 -92.66 -13.51 -83.50
N ILE A 10 -93.80 -13.42 -82.81
CA ILE A 10 -95.05 -12.80 -83.30
C ILE A 10 -95.03 -11.26 -83.17
N GLY A 11 -93.98 -10.67 -82.58
CA GLY A 11 -93.84 -9.21 -82.36
C GLY A 11 -92.81 -8.54 -83.27
N ALA A 12 -92.90 -7.20 -83.42
CA ALA A 12 -92.01 -6.41 -84.27
C ALA A 12 -90.52 -6.63 -83.94
N GLU A 13 -89.71 -7.04 -84.92
CA GLU A 13 -88.29 -7.40 -84.73
C GLU A 13 -87.44 -6.26 -84.16
N ALA A 14 -87.77 -5.01 -84.50
CA ALA A 14 -87.13 -3.82 -83.96
C ALA A 14 -87.28 -3.73 -82.42
N TRP A 15 -88.45 -4.11 -81.89
CA TRP A 15 -88.71 -4.14 -80.46
C TRP A 15 -87.90 -5.26 -79.80
N ARG A 16 -87.96 -6.50 -80.32
CA ARG A 16 -87.19 -7.64 -79.80
C ARG A 16 -85.69 -7.38 -79.77
N ASN A 17 -85.14 -6.82 -80.85
CA ASN A 17 -83.71 -6.50 -80.95
C ASN A 17 -83.31 -5.36 -80.01
N SER A 18 -84.18 -4.37 -79.81
CA SER A 18 -84.00 -3.34 -78.79
C SER A 18 -83.99 -3.95 -77.38
N THR A 19 -84.98 -4.78 -77.05
CA THR A 19 -85.07 -5.47 -75.74
C THR A 19 -83.85 -6.37 -75.50
N LEU A 20 -83.40 -7.14 -76.49
CA LEU A 20 -82.20 -7.99 -76.39
C LEU A 20 -80.92 -7.18 -76.23
N LYS A 21 -80.79 -6.01 -76.88
CA LYS A 21 -79.67 -5.09 -76.65
C LYS A 21 -79.69 -4.55 -75.23
N THR A 22 -80.85 -4.14 -74.72
CA THR A 22 -81.02 -3.68 -73.33
C THR A 22 -80.73 -4.79 -72.33
N LEU A 23 -81.13 -6.03 -72.62
CA LEU A 23 -80.84 -7.22 -71.80
C LEU A 23 -79.34 -7.53 -71.76
N LYS A 24 -78.65 -7.49 -72.91
CA LYS A 24 -77.19 -7.68 -72.96
C LYS A 24 -76.44 -6.55 -72.26
N LEU A 25 -76.90 -5.31 -72.40
CA LEU A 25 -76.35 -4.16 -71.68
C LEU A 25 -76.50 -4.35 -70.17
N SER A 26 -77.71 -4.74 -69.72
CA SER A 26 -78.02 -5.07 -68.32
C SER A 26 -77.12 -6.19 -67.79
N GLN A 27 -76.96 -7.30 -68.53
CA GLN A 27 -76.04 -8.38 -68.15
C GLN A 27 -74.59 -7.90 -68.02
N SER A 28 -74.12 -7.06 -68.94
CA SER A 28 -72.76 -6.50 -68.87
C SER A 28 -72.58 -5.55 -67.67
N LEU A 29 -73.63 -4.79 -67.31
CA LEU A 29 -73.64 -3.90 -66.16
C LEU A 29 -73.63 -4.69 -64.85
N VAL A 30 -74.42 -5.77 -64.75
CA VAL A 30 -74.39 -6.68 -63.61
C VAL A 30 -73.02 -7.31 -63.45
N GLN A 31 -72.42 -7.84 -64.51
CA GLN A 31 -71.06 -8.41 -64.44
C GLN A 31 -69.99 -7.37 -64.06
N LYS A 32 -70.11 -6.12 -64.53
CA LYS A 32 -69.23 -5.03 -64.08
C LYS A 32 -69.45 -4.66 -62.62
N SER A 33 -70.70 -4.65 -62.16
CA SER A 33 -71.06 -4.40 -60.76
C SER A 33 -70.55 -5.50 -59.85
N ASP A 34 -70.70 -6.76 -60.24
CA ASP A 34 -70.23 -7.90 -59.46
C ASP A 34 -68.70 -7.91 -59.36
N LYS A 35 -68.00 -7.65 -60.47
CA LYS A 35 -66.54 -7.43 -60.45
C LYS A 35 -66.15 -6.24 -59.57
N GLY A 36 -66.92 -5.15 -59.61
CA GLY A 36 -66.71 -3.99 -58.73
C GLY A 36 -66.91 -4.32 -57.26
N ASN A 37 -67.93 -5.11 -56.93
CA ASN A 37 -68.23 -5.57 -55.57
C ASN A 37 -67.18 -6.56 -55.05
N ASP A 38 -66.66 -7.45 -55.89
CA ASP A 38 -65.59 -8.39 -55.52
C ASP A 38 -64.26 -7.67 -55.27
N ILE A 39 -63.94 -6.66 -56.11
CA ILE A 39 -62.79 -5.76 -55.89
C ILE A 39 -62.97 -4.95 -54.60
N GLY A 40 -64.19 -4.43 -54.35
CA GLY A 40 -64.55 -3.75 -53.11
C GLY A 40 -64.34 -4.65 -51.89
N ARG A 41 -64.87 -5.88 -51.89
CA ARG A 41 -64.66 -6.83 -50.78
C ARG A 41 -63.19 -7.22 -50.54
N ALA A 42 -62.35 -7.20 -51.57
CA ALA A 42 -60.93 -7.53 -51.45
C ALA A 42 -60.08 -6.37 -50.91
N LEU A 43 -60.50 -5.12 -51.17
CA LEU A 43 -59.77 -3.90 -50.80
C LEU A 43 -60.35 -3.19 -49.58
N ASP A 44 -61.64 -3.38 -49.31
CA ASP A 44 -62.33 -2.69 -48.23
C ASP A 44 -61.82 -3.19 -46.88
N PRO A 45 -61.42 -2.28 -45.99
CA PRO A 45 -60.98 -2.66 -44.66
C PRO A 45 -62.12 -3.32 -43.91
N LEU A 46 -61.84 -4.48 -43.30
CA LEU A 46 -62.80 -5.19 -42.44
C LEU A 46 -63.33 -4.24 -41.35
N PRO A 47 -64.61 -4.38 -40.91
CA PRO A 47 -65.19 -3.52 -39.88
C PRO A 47 -64.39 -3.43 -38.57
N HIS A 48 -63.54 -4.44 -38.29
CA HIS A 48 -62.69 -4.54 -37.11
C HIS A 48 -61.24 -4.07 -37.34
N LEU A 49 -60.91 -3.45 -38.49
CA LEU A 49 -59.54 -3.02 -38.79
C LEU A 49 -59.00 -2.08 -37.69
N ARG A 50 -59.82 -1.15 -37.22
CA ARG A 50 -59.44 -0.21 -36.15
C ARG A 50 -59.04 -0.93 -34.86
N ASP A 51 -59.83 -1.92 -34.44
CA ASP A 51 -59.53 -2.73 -33.25
C ASP A 51 -58.30 -3.62 -33.46
N THR A 52 -58.12 -4.19 -34.65
CA THR A 52 -56.98 -5.05 -34.98
C THR A 52 -55.68 -4.25 -34.98
N VAL A 53 -55.67 -3.06 -35.60
CA VAL A 53 -54.53 -2.14 -35.60
C VAL A 53 -54.23 -1.67 -34.17
N ALA A 54 -55.25 -1.31 -33.38
CA ALA A 54 -55.06 -0.93 -31.99
C ALA A 54 -54.47 -2.08 -31.14
N GLN A 55 -54.88 -3.33 -31.38
CA GLN A 55 -54.31 -4.51 -30.71
C GLN A 55 -52.84 -4.72 -31.07
N LEU A 56 -52.48 -4.60 -32.34
CA LEU A 56 -51.09 -4.71 -32.81
C LEU A 56 -50.22 -3.62 -32.19
N SER A 57 -50.67 -2.36 -32.20
CA SER A 57 -49.95 -1.25 -31.56
C SER A 57 -49.80 -1.46 -30.04
N ASN A 58 -50.84 -1.95 -29.37
CA ASN A 58 -50.77 -2.26 -27.94
C ASN A 58 -49.78 -3.38 -27.62
N GLU A 59 -49.68 -4.41 -28.48
CA GLU A 59 -48.70 -5.48 -28.29
C GLU A 59 -47.26 -4.97 -28.47
N GLU A 60 -47.03 -4.09 -29.45
CA GLU A 60 -45.73 -3.48 -29.68
C GLU A 60 -45.31 -2.56 -28.52
N ILE A 61 -46.24 -1.76 -27.99
CA ILE A 61 -46.04 -0.95 -26.77
C ILE A 61 -45.70 -1.85 -25.57
N ARG A 62 -46.43 -2.96 -25.38
CA ARG A 62 -46.16 -3.91 -24.29
C ARG A 62 -44.79 -4.54 -24.42
N ARG A 63 -44.39 -4.93 -25.63
CA ARG A 63 -43.06 -5.49 -25.92
C ARG A 63 -41.96 -4.47 -25.60
N TYR A 64 -42.08 -3.26 -26.12
CA TYR A 64 -41.14 -2.18 -25.84
C TYR A 64 -41.02 -1.89 -24.34
N SER A 65 -42.15 -1.81 -23.61
CA SER A 65 -42.14 -1.62 -22.15
C SER A 65 -41.46 -2.75 -21.38
N ARG A 66 -41.61 -4.01 -21.82
CA ARG A 66 -40.89 -5.15 -21.22
C ARG A 66 -39.39 -5.03 -21.46
N ASP A 67 -38.99 -4.71 -22.69
CA ASP A 67 -37.57 -4.59 -23.06
C ASP A 67 -36.89 -3.42 -22.31
N VAL A 68 -37.56 -2.26 -22.18
CA VAL A 68 -37.04 -1.13 -21.38
C VAL A 68 -36.91 -1.51 -19.90
N ARG A 69 -37.83 -2.30 -19.32
CA ARG A 69 -37.69 -2.80 -17.94
C ARG A 69 -36.44 -3.65 -17.76
N VAL A 70 -36.11 -4.49 -18.74
CA VAL A 70 -34.88 -5.29 -18.71
C VAL A 70 -33.65 -4.38 -18.71
N VAL A 71 -33.62 -3.36 -19.56
CA VAL A 71 -32.51 -2.38 -19.61
C VAL A 71 -32.39 -1.60 -18.29
N VAL A 72 -33.51 -1.13 -17.73
CA VAL A 72 -33.54 -0.46 -16.41
C VAL A 72 -33.02 -1.37 -15.31
N SER A 73 -33.37 -2.66 -15.33
CA SER A 73 -32.86 -3.64 -14.37
C SER A 73 -31.34 -3.80 -14.49
N LYS A 74 -30.80 -3.94 -15.71
CA LYS A 74 -29.36 -4.03 -15.96
C LYS A 74 -28.60 -2.78 -15.51
N LEU A 75 -29.13 -1.59 -15.79
CA LEU A 75 -28.55 -0.32 -15.34
C LEU A 75 -28.55 -0.21 -13.81
N ARG A 76 -29.62 -0.64 -13.13
CA ARG A 76 -29.68 -0.69 -11.65
C ARG A 76 -28.65 -1.64 -11.07
N GLU A 77 -28.54 -2.84 -11.62
CA GLU A 77 -27.54 -3.84 -11.18
C GLU A 77 -26.12 -3.30 -11.35
N SER A 78 -25.79 -2.76 -12.53
CA SER A 78 -24.48 -2.17 -12.79
C SER A 78 -24.17 -0.98 -11.86
N LEU A 79 -25.16 -0.15 -11.55
CA LEU A 79 -25.03 0.95 -10.58
C LEU A 79 -24.75 0.44 -9.16
N LEU A 80 -25.43 -0.62 -8.71
CA LEU A 80 -25.19 -1.23 -7.39
C LEU A 80 -23.77 -1.81 -7.30
N GLU A 81 -23.36 -2.58 -8.30
CA GLU A 81 -22.01 -3.14 -8.39
C GLU A 81 -20.93 -2.04 -8.42
N THR A 82 -21.17 -0.93 -9.13
CA THR A 82 -20.25 0.23 -9.14
C THR A 82 -20.16 0.88 -7.76
N ASN A 83 -21.26 1.00 -7.02
CA ASN A 83 -21.25 1.52 -5.66
C ASN A 83 -20.49 0.60 -4.69
N GLU A 84 -20.65 -0.72 -4.79
CA GLU A 84 -19.88 -1.68 -3.99
C GLU A 84 -18.38 -1.62 -4.29
N GLU A 85 -18.01 -1.41 -5.55
CA GLU A 85 -16.62 -1.23 -5.94
C GLU A 85 -16.03 0.08 -5.39
N ILE A 86 -16.79 1.19 -5.41
CA ILE A 86 -16.39 2.47 -4.78
C ILE A 86 -16.16 2.27 -3.27
N LYS A 87 -17.08 1.60 -2.57
CA LYS A 87 -16.91 1.29 -1.14
C LYS A 87 -15.66 0.45 -0.89
N SER A 88 -15.44 -0.58 -1.70
CA SER A 88 -14.28 -1.48 -1.60
C SER A 88 -12.96 -0.75 -1.81
N LEU A 89 -12.87 0.10 -2.85
CA LEU A 89 -11.68 0.89 -3.14
C LEU A 89 -11.44 1.97 -2.07
N THR A 90 -12.51 2.56 -1.50
CA THR A 90 -12.41 3.52 -0.39
C THR A 90 -11.82 2.89 0.87
N ARG A 91 -12.23 1.66 1.24
CA ARG A 91 -11.59 0.91 2.34
C ARG A 91 -10.11 0.61 2.06
N GLY A 92 -9.78 0.33 0.80
CA GLY A 92 -8.39 0.17 0.35
C GLY A 92 -7.57 1.47 0.53
N LYS A 93 -8.15 2.61 0.16
CA LYS A 93 -7.57 3.94 0.37
C LYS A 93 -7.28 4.22 1.85
N GLU A 94 -8.24 3.96 2.74
CA GLU A 94 -8.07 4.13 4.19
C GLU A 94 -6.94 3.24 4.74
N SER A 95 -6.89 1.98 4.27
CA SER A 95 -5.82 1.04 4.65
C SER A 95 -4.44 1.53 4.19
N LEU A 96 -4.36 2.12 3.00
CA LEU A 96 -3.15 2.72 2.46
C LEU A 96 -2.72 3.98 3.21
N GLU A 97 -3.66 4.85 3.58
CA GLU A 97 -3.41 6.04 4.41
C GLU A 97 -2.87 5.65 5.79
N LYS A 98 -3.45 4.60 6.41
CA LYS A 98 -2.94 4.03 7.67
C LYS A 98 -1.51 3.49 7.52
N ALA A 99 -1.23 2.76 6.44
CA ALA A 99 0.13 2.27 6.16
C ALA A 99 1.13 3.43 5.99
N LEU A 100 0.73 4.50 5.28
CA LEU A 100 1.53 5.72 5.15
C LEU A 100 1.79 6.39 6.51
N GLU A 101 0.79 6.44 7.39
CA GLU A 101 0.95 6.98 8.74
C GLU A 101 1.99 6.17 9.54
N HIS A 102 1.92 4.83 9.48
CA HIS A 102 2.90 3.96 10.13
C HIS A 102 4.33 4.21 9.61
N ILE A 103 4.51 4.33 8.29
CA ILE A 103 5.81 4.63 7.68
C ILE A 103 6.31 6.02 8.11
N ARG A 104 5.43 7.04 8.20
CA ARG A 104 5.81 8.38 8.69
C ARG A 104 6.27 8.34 10.15
N LYS A 105 5.57 7.60 11.00
CA LYS A 105 5.96 7.35 12.40
C LYS A 105 7.33 6.70 12.48
N ASP A 106 7.63 5.74 11.61
CA ASP A 106 8.93 5.07 11.59
C ASP A 106 10.06 5.95 11.11
N ILE A 107 9.83 6.80 10.11
CA ILE A 107 10.82 7.80 9.69
C ILE A 107 11.14 8.72 10.86
N GLN A 108 10.13 9.15 11.63
CA GLN A 108 10.34 9.97 12.80
C GLN A 108 11.05 9.19 13.92
N LEU A 109 10.74 7.92 14.12
CA LEU A 109 11.43 7.06 15.09
C LEU A 109 12.91 6.90 14.74
N ASN A 110 13.23 6.68 13.46
CA ASN A 110 14.58 6.63 12.94
C ASN A 110 15.30 7.98 13.17
N LYS A 111 14.65 9.11 12.84
CA LYS A 111 15.19 10.45 13.07
C LYS A 111 15.52 10.68 14.56
N ASN A 112 14.59 10.37 15.46
CA ASN A 112 14.82 10.46 16.91
C ASN A 112 15.98 9.56 17.36
N SER A 113 16.14 8.38 16.75
CA SER A 113 17.24 7.45 17.06
C SER A 113 18.58 8.07 16.68
N GLN A 114 18.67 8.68 15.49
CA GLN A 114 19.86 9.41 15.05
C GLN A 114 20.15 10.62 15.96
N GLU A 115 19.13 11.40 16.32
CA GLU A 115 19.26 12.57 17.21
C GLU A 115 19.80 12.17 18.60
N ILE A 116 19.27 11.10 19.21
CA ILE A 116 19.79 10.59 20.48
C ILE A 116 21.24 10.15 20.33
N ARG A 117 21.62 9.51 19.22
CA ARG A 117 23.00 9.06 18.98
C ARG A 117 24.03 10.19 18.86
N ILE A 118 23.61 11.39 18.49
CA ILE A 118 24.47 12.58 18.47
C ILE A 118 24.92 12.97 19.89
N SER A 119 24.14 12.60 20.93
CA SER A 119 24.48 12.86 22.34
C SER A 119 25.59 11.97 22.90
N ARG A 120 26.14 11.04 22.11
CA ARG A 120 27.30 10.23 22.51
C ARG A 120 28.52 11.13 22.83
N PRO A 121 29.40 10.70 23.76
CA PRO A 121 30.64 11.41 24.04
C PRO A 121 31.48 11.62 22.78
N SER A 122 32.26 12.69 22.72
CA SER A 122 33.05 13.07 21.52
C SER A 122 33.92 11.94 20.97
N ARG A 123 34.50 11.11 21.85
CA ARG A 123 35.38 9.98 21.50
C ARG A 123 34.61 8.78 20.91
N GLU A 124 33.30 8.73 21.06
CA GLU A 124 32.40 7.67 20.54
C GLU A 124 31.46 8.20 19.45
N ARG A 125 31.66 9.44 19.00
CA ARG A 125 30.78 10.13 18.06
C ARG A 125 31.12 9.85 16.59
N GLU A 126 32.24 9.16 16.34
CA GLU A 126 32.63 8.76 15.00
C GLU A 126 31.58 7.85 14.36
N ARG A 127 31.44 7.96 13.03
CA ARG A 127 30.48 7.18 12.26
C ARG A 127 30.85 5.70 12.33
N ASP A 128 29.89 4.87 12.69
CA ASP A 128 30.06 3.42 12.75
C ASP A 128 29.00 2.67 11.94
N GLY A 129 29.06 1.33 11.95
CA GLY A 129 28.12 0.48 11.22
C GLY A 129 26.65 0.61 11.68
N ALA A 130 26.38 1.00 12.93
CA ALA A 130 25.01 1.24 13.38
C ALA A 130 24.45 2.56 12.80
N ASP A 131 25.31 3.55 12.55
CA ASP A 131 24.92 4.77 11.81
C ASP A 131 24.59 4.45 10.34
N ASP A 132 25.33 3.53 9.72
CA ASP A 132 25.05 3.06 8.35
C ASP A 132 23.72 2.32 8.27
N LEU A 133 23.43 1.43 9.24
CA LEU A 133 22.14 0.74 9.33
C LEU A 133 20.97 1.71 9.53
N LEU A 134 21.13 2.74 10.37
CA LEU A 134 20.12 3.78 10.55
C LEU A 134 19.88 4.57 9.26
N ASN A 135 20.93 4.89 8.49
CA ASN A 135 20.78 5.59 7.22
C ASN A 135 20.13 4.71 6.14
N ALA A 136 20.47 3.42 6.11
CA ALA A 136 19.84 2.45 5.22
C ALA A 136 18.35 2.30 5.51
N GLU A 137 17.97 2.11 6.79
CA GLU A 137 16.56 2.05 7.22
C GLU A 137 15.80 3.32 6.82
N ARG A 138 16.36 4.50 7.05
CA ARG A 138 15.77 5.78 6.64
C ARG A 138 15.50 5.81 5.13
N SER A 139 16.47 5.36 4.34
CA SER A 139 16.38 5.35 2.87
C SER A 139 15.31 4.38 2.39
N HIS A 140 15.22 3.18 2.98
CA HIS A 140 14.17 2.21 2.70
C HIS A 140 12.78 2.75 3.06
N LEU A 141 12.62 3.36 4.23
CA LEU A 141 11.34 3.94 4.66
C LEU A 141 10.90 5.10 3.75
N LEU A 142 11.83 5.95 3.30
CA LEU A 142 11.53 7.03 2.34
C LEU A 142 11.09 6.48 0.98
N ASN A 143 11.71 5.39 0.51
CA ASN A 143 11.31 4.74 -0.73
C ASN A 143 9.92 4.08 -0.61
N CYS A 144 9.64 3.41 0.51
CA CYS A 144 8.31 2.88 0.81
C CYS A 144 7.26 4.01 0.84
N LYS A 145 7.56 5.14 1.50
CA LYS A 145 6.68 6.31 1.53
C LYS A 145 6.34 6.80 0.13
N LYS A 146 7.35 7.03 -0.72
CA LYS A 146 7.15 7.46 -2.12
C LYS A 146 6.28 6.48 -2.91
N GLY A 147 6.53 5.18 -2.76
CA GLY A 147 5.75 4.14 -3.43
C GLY A 147 4.28 4.14 -3.01
N LEU A 148 3.99 4.24 -1.71
CA LEU A 148 2.62 4.30 -1.20
C LEU A 148 1.91 5.61 -1.56
N GLU A 149 2.61 6.75 -1.60
CA GLU A 149 2.05 8.04 -2.05
C GLU A 149 1.68 8.01 -3.55
N ALA A 150 2.49 7.36 -4.39
CA ALA A 150 2.15 7.15 -5.80
C ALA A 150 0.89 6.28 -5.95
N GLN A 151 0.81 5.19 -5.20
CA GLN A 151 -0.39 4.32 -5.18
C GLN A 151 -1.63 5.07 -4.69
N LEU A 152 -1.50 5.95 -3.69
CA LEU A 152 -2.62 6.74 -3.17
C LEU A 152 -3.18 7.67 -4.25
N LYS A 153 -2.31 8.30 -5.04
CA LYS A 153 -2.72 9.14 -6.17
C LYS A 153 -3.48 8.35 -7.22
N LEU A 154 -3.03 7.14 -7.56
CA LEU A 154 -3.74 6.26 -8.51
C LEU A 154 -5.13 5.86 -7.99
N VAL A 155 -5.24 5.51 -6.71
CA VAL A 155 -6.52 5.18 -6.07
C VAL A 155 -7.48 6.37 -6.08
N GLN A 156 -6.99 7.57 -5.75
CA GLN A 156 -7.79 8.78 -5.79
C GLN A 156 -8.30 9.11 -7.20
N GLN A 157 -7.45 8.95 -8.22
CA GLN A 157 -7.84 9.12 -9.62
C GLN A 157 -8.90 8.08 -10.03
N GLN A 158 -8.72 6.81 -9.67
CA GLN A 158 -9.68 5.76 -10.01
C GLN A 158 -11.03 5.94 -9.31
N LEU A 159 -11.06 6.45 -8.08
CA LEU A 159 -12.30 6.82 -7.39
C LEU A 159 -13.06 7.93 -8.13
N GLN A 160 -12.37 8.90 -8.74
CA GLN A 160 -13.00 9.93 -9.56
C GLN A 160 -13.63 9.33 -10.84
N VAL A 161 -12.92 8.41 -11.50
CA VAL A 161 -13.43 7.69 -12.67
C VAL A 161 -14.69 6.88 -12.32
N LEU A 162 -14.68 6.15 -11.20
CA LEU A 162 -15.85 5.41 -10.73
C LEU A 162 -17.02 6.33 -10.37
N ASP A 163 -16.78 7.49 -9.75
CA ASP A 163 -17.84 8.46 -9.44
C ASP A 163 -18.46 9.07 -10.72
N GLN A 164 -17.65 9.34 -11.74
CA GLN A 164 -18.13 9.79 -13.04
C GLN A 164 -18.98 8.71 -13.73
N ALA A 165 -18.51 7.45 -13.74
CA ALA A 165 -19.28 6.32 -14.28
C ALA A 165 -20.61 6.12 -13.53
N ARG A 166 -20.60 6.25 -12.19
CA ARG A 166 -21.80 6.20 -11.35
C ARG A 166 -22.80 7.29 -11.72
N LYS A 167 -22.36 8.53 -11.91
CA LYS A 167 -23.23 9.66 -12.31
C LYS A 167 -23.84 9.42 -13.69
N ARG A 168 -23.06 8.90 -14.65
CA ARG A 168 -23.54 8.58 -16.00
C ARG A 168 -24.57 7.44 -15.99
N LEU A 169 -24.31 6.37 -15.23
CA LEU A 169 -25.27 5.28 -15.02
C LEU A 169 -26.57 5.78 -14.37
N PHE A 170 -26.48 6.67 -13.39
CA PHE A 170 -27.66 7.22 -12.72
C PHE A 170 -28.51 8.08 -13.67
N ALA A 171 -27.87 8.93 -14.49
CA ALA A 171 -28.56 9.77 -15.46
C ALA A 171 -29.29 8.93 -16.53
N THR A 172 -28.60 7.94 -17.11
CA THR A 172 -29.19 7.00 -18.09
C THR A 172 -30.31 6.17 -17.47
N LEU A 173 -30.13 5.69 -16.23
CA LEU A 173 -31.18 5.00 -15.49
C LEU A 173 -32.43 5.87 -15.28
N GLN A 174 -32.26 7.13 -14.90
CA GLN A 174 -33.39 8.05 -14.72
C GLN A 174 -34.14 8.30 -16.03
N GLU A 175 -33.41 8.54 -17.11
CA GLU A 175 -33.99 8.72 -18.45
C GLU A 175 -34.84 7.49 -18.84
N ARG A 176 -34.26 6.28 -18.76
CA ARG A 176 -34.97 5.04 -19.11
C ARG A 176 -36.14 4.73 -18.18
N SER A 177 -36.04 5.10 -16.90
CA SER A 177 -37.16 4.94 -15.95
C SER A 177 -38.34 5.85 -16.30
N ARG A 178 -38.10 7.10 -16.72
CA ARG A 178 -39.17 8.02 -17.14
C ARG A 178 -39.95 7.52 -18.35
N VAL A 179 -39.29 6.82 -19.28
CA VAL A 179 -39.94 6.20 -20.44
C VAL A 179 -40.99 5.16 -19.99
N LEU A 180 -40.69 4.39 -18.95
CA LEU A 180 -41.65 3.42 -18.40
C LEU A 180 -42.86 4.09 -17.75
N ASP A 181 -42.64 5.20 -17.03
CA ASP A 181 -43.71 5.95 -16.38
C ASP A 181 -44.70 6.52 -17.41
N LEU A 182 -44.19 7.08 -18.52
CA LEU A 182 -45.02 7.61 -19.61
C LEU A 182 -45.88 6.53 -20.28
N LEU A 183 -45.31 5.35 -20.55
CA LEU A 183 -46.03 4.24 -21.19
C LEU A 183 -47.11 3.63 -20.27
N CYS A 184 -46.88 3.60 -18.96
CA CYS A 184 -47.87 3.12 -18.00
C CYS A 184 -49.04 4.11 -17.85
N LEU A 185 -48.75 5.42 -17.84
CA LEU A 185 -49.78 6.47 -17.79
C LEU A 185 -50.65 6.48 -19.05
N ALA A 186 -50.05 6.36 -20.24
CA ALA A 186 -50.78 6.30 -21.51
C ALA A 186 -51.71 5.08 -21.62
N ASN A 187 -51.33 3.93 -21.05
CA ASN A 187 -52.21 2.77 -21.01
C ASN A 187 -53.37 2.97 -20.03
N SER A 188 -53.13 3.62 -18.88
CA SER A 188 -54.17 3.88 -17.89
C SER A 188 -55.25 4.88 -18.35
N SER A 189 -54.88 5.87 -19.17
CA SER A 189 -55.84 6.85 -19.70
C SER A 189 -56.75 6.25 -20.79
N ILE A 190 -56.27 5.25 -21.53
CA ILE A 190 -57.06 4.53 -22.53
C ILE A 190 -58.00 3.50 -21.87
N THR A 191 -57.57 2.84 -20.78
CA THR A 191 -58.44 1.90 -20.05
C THR A 191 -59.56 2.61 -19.30
N ASN A 192 -59.28 3.78 -18.72
CA ASN A 192 -60.27 4.55 -17.95
C ASN A 192 -61.30 5.26 -18.86
N SER A 193 -61.02 5.35 -20.17
CA SER A 193 -61.94 5.88 -21.17
C SER A 193 -62.91 4.82 -21.72
N ARG A 194 -62.82 3.56 -21.26
CA ARG A 194 -63.65 2.42 -21.69
C ARG A 194 -64.65 1.94 -20.64
N ASP A 195 -64.76 2.61 -19.49
CA ASP A 195 -65.62 2.18 -18.38
C ASP A 195 -67.13 2.47 -18.57
N ASP A 196 -67.56 2.97 -19.74
CA ASP A 196 -68.99 3.22 -20.02
C ASP A 196 -69.67 2.20 -20.95
N MET A 197 -69.05 1.05 -21.21
CA MET A 197 -69.68 -0.05 -21.96
C MET A 197 -69.71 -1.34 -21.16
N LYS A 198 -70.83 -1.55 -20.45
CA LYS A 198 -71.26 -2.83 -19.90
C LYS A 198 -71.30 -3.89 -21.01
N ILE A 199 -70.27 -4.74 -21.08
CA ILE A 199 -70.31 -5.97 -21.88
C ILE A 199 -70.14 -7.17 -20.95
N LYS A 200 -71.14 -8.04 -21.02
CA LYS A 200 -71.32 -9.26 -20.23
C LYS A 200 -70.08 -10.17 -20.33
N ARG A 201 -69.54 -10.57 -19.19
CA ARG A 201 -68.59 -11.67 -19.05
C ARG A 201 -69.26 -12.97 -19.49
N SER A 202 -68.82 -13.53 -20.62
CA SER A 202 -69.01 -14.95 -20.91
C SER A 202 -67.75 -15.70 -20.49
N ARG A 203 -67.90 -16.62 -19.54
CA ARG A 203 -66.91 -17.63 -19.18
C ARG A 203 -66.82 -18.64 -20.31
N SER A 204 -65.64 -18.84 -20.88
CA SER A 204 -65.29 -20.09 -21.54
C SER A 204 -63.81 -20.37 -21.29
N MET A 205 -63.55 -21.41 -20.48
CA MET A 205 -62.28 -22.11 -20.48
C MET A 205 -62.05 -22.70 -21.87
N MET A 206 -60.88 -22.47 -22.45
CA MET A 206 -60.19 -23.54 -23.18
C MET A 206 -58.69 -23.28 -23.13
N GLU A 207 -58.11 -23.95 -22.15
CA GLU A 207 -56.77 -24.50 -22.06
C GLU A 207 -55.93 -24.55 -23.35
N GLY A 208 -54.67 -24.11 -23.22
CA GLY A 208 -53.56 -24.98 -23.60
C GLY A 208 -53.05 -24.93 -25.04
N ARG A 209 -52.59 -23.76 -25.50
CA ARG A 209 -51.40 -23.71 -26.40
C ARG A 209 -50.48 -22.57 -25.97
N ILE A 210 -49.64 -22.90 -25.00
CA ILE A 210 -48.37 -22.21 -24.74
C ILE A 210 -47.58 -22.30 -26.05
N SER A 211 -47.62 -21.23 -26.84
CA SER A 211 -46.73 -21.06 -27.98
C SER A 211 -45.31 -21.07 -27.43
N ARG A 212 -44.53 -22.03 -27.94
CA ARG A 212 -43.13 -22.24 -27.64
C ARG A 212 -42.42 -20.90 -27.65
N PHE A 213 -41.93 -20.55 -26.47
CA PHE A 213 -40.92 -19.54 -26.24
C PHE A 213 -39.67 -20.05 -26.96
N ASP A 214 -39.40 -19.53 -28.17
CA ASP A 214 -38.11 -19.74 -28.81
C ASP A 214 -37.06 -19.08 -27.92
N GLY A 215 -36.40 -19.93 -27.12
CA GLY A 215 -35.30 -19.60 -26.22
C GLY A 215 -34.02 -19.25 -26.97
N ASN A 216 -34.10 -18.40 -28.00
CA ASN A 216 -32.96 -17.94 -28.77
C ASN A 216 -32.87 -16.41 -28.94
N THR A 217 -33.62 -15.62 -28.19
CA THR A 217 -33.24 -14.22 -27.91
C THR A 217 -32.14 -14.21 -26.85
N SER A 218 -30.99 -14.73 -27.26
CA SER A 218 -29.71 -14.22 -26.79
C SER A 218 -29.72 -12.70 -26.97
N LEU A 219 -29.95 -11.99 -25.87
CA LEU A 219 -29.59 -10.57 -25.70
C LEU A 219 -28.06 -10.38 -25.69
N GLY A 220 -27.28 -11.35 -26.18
CA GLY A 220 -25.92 -11.17 -26.63
C GLY A 220 -25.95 -10.65 -28.07
N ALA A 221 -25.53 -9.40 -28.25
CA ALA A 221 -25.42 -8.68 -29.53
C ALA A 221 -26.71 -8.07 -30.11
N SER A 222 -27.58 -7.48 -29.29
CA SER A 222 -28.51 -6.47 -29.82
C SER A 222 -27.72 -5.19 -30.13
N GLN A 223 -27.56 -4.86 -31.41
CA GLN A 223 -27.01 -3.56 -31.83
C GLN A 223 -27.79 -2.44 -31.12
N ALA A 224 -27.08 -1.50 -30.51
CA ALA A 224 -27.69 -0.34 -29.90
C ALA A 224 -28.49 0.44 -30.94
N ASP A 225 -29.76 0.67 -30.65
CA ASP A 225 -30.69 1.37 -31.53
C ASP A 225 -31.05 2.72 -30.90
N PRO A 226 -30.80 3.86 -31.57
CA PRO A 226 -31.15 5.19 -31.07
C PRO A 226 -32.63 5.34 -30.68
N LEU A 227 -33.53 4.62 -31.34
CA LEU A 227 -34.98 4.67 -31.07
C LEU A 227 -35.48 3.47 -30.26
N GLY A 228 -34.62 2.48 -30.03
CA GLY A 228 -34.97 1.23 -29.39
C GLY A 228 -34.96 1.28 -27.85
N PRO A 229 -35.38 0.18 -27.20
CA PRO A 229 -35.28 0.03 -25.74
C PRO A 229 -33.84 0.13 -25.20
N TYR A 230 -32.87 -0.30 -26.01
CA TYR A 230 -31.44 -0.31 -25.70
C TYR A 230 -30.71 0.73 -26.54
N THR A 231 -30.45 1.89 -25.96
CA THR A 231 -29.81 3.01 -26.64
C THR A 231 -28.29 2.96 -26.57
N PRO A 232 -27.60 3.64 -27.51
CA PRO A 232 -26.14 3.74 -27.47
C PRO A 232 -25.62 4.40 -26.19
N GLU A 233 -26.37 5.32 -25.58
CA GLU A 233 -26.03 5.89 -24.27
C GLU A 233 -26.07 4.85 -23.14
N ALA A 234 -27.04 3.93 -23.16
CA ALA A 234 -27.13 2.86 -22.16
C ALA A 234 -25.99 1.85 -22.34
N ASP A 235 -25.66 1.51 -23.58
CA ASP A 235 -24.53 0.63 -23.92
C ASP A 235 -23.19 1.23 -23.49
N SER A 236 -22.93 2.49 -23.86
CA SER A 236 -21.72 3.22 -23.45
C SER A 236 -21.63 3.36 -21.94
N ALA A 237 -22.72 3.68 -21.23
CA ALA A 237 -22.69 3.81 -19.78
C ALA A 237 -22.41 2.47 -19.07
N LEU A 238 -22.96 1.36 -19.59
CA LEU A 238 -22.69 0.02 -19.07
C LEU A 238 -21.24 -0.42 -19.33
N ALA A 239 -20.72 -0.16 -20.55
CA ALA A 239 -19.34 -0.45 -20.92
C ALA A 239 -18.33 0.37 -20.08
N ASP A 240 -18.53 1.69 -19.98
CA ASP A 240 -17.69 2.59 -19.18
C ASP A 240 -17.60 2.13 -17.72
N ALA A 241 -18.73 1.72 -17.13
CA ALA A 241 -18.80 1.22 -15.77
C ALA A 241 -18.12 -0.14 -15.61
N ALA A 242 -18.30 -1.06 -16.57
CA ALA A 242 -17.63 -2.37 -16.56
C ALA A 242 -16.10 -2.21 -16.62
N ASP A 243 -15.60 -1.33 -17.47
CA ASP A 243 -14.18 -1.01 -17.59
C ASP A 243 -13.62 -0.36 -16.32
N ALA A 244 -14.34 0.62 -15.78
CA ALA A 244 -13.94 1.30 -14.54
C ALA A 244 -13.87 0.33 -13.35
N ARG A 245 -14.81 -0.62 -13.25
CA ARG A 245 -14.79 -1.66 -12.21
C ARG A 245 -13.63 -2.64 -12.40
N THR A 246 -13.36 -3.04 -13.63
CA THR A 246 -12.24 -3.95 -13.95
C THR A 246 -10.89 -3.32 -13.56
N ARG A 247 -10.68 -2.05 -13.91
CA ARG A 247 -9.48 -1.29 -13.51
C ARG A 247 -9.39 -1.15 -11.99
N SER A 248 -10.51 -0.88 -11.31
CA SER A 248 -10.55 -0.80 -9.85
C SER A 248 -10.21 -2.14 -9.18
N ALA A 249 -10.74 -3.25 -9.67
CA ALA A 249 -10.47 -4.58 -9.15
C ALA A 249 -8.98 -4.94 -9.28
N TYR A 250 -8.35 -4.60 -10.41
CA TYR A 250 -6.90 -4.74 -10.60
C TYR A 250 -6.13 -3.88 -9.58
N LEU A 251 -6.47 -2.60 -9.47
CA LEU A 251 -5.82 -1.66 -8.56
C LEU A 251 -5.94 -2.08 -7.09
N ARG A 252 -7.06 -2.67 -6.67
CA ARG A 252 -7.21 -3.22 -5.31
C ARG A 252 -6.25 -4.37 -5.01
N ARG A 253 -5.96 -5.22 -6.00
CA ARG A 253 -4.97 -6.30 -5.84
C ARG A 253 -3.57 -5.71 -5.71
N GLU A 254 -3.20 -4.80 -6.61
CA GLU A 254 -1.90 -4.13 -6.55
C GLU A 254 -1.71 -3.35 -5.24
N LEU A 255 -2.75 -2.68 -4.76
CA LEU A 255 -2.75 -1.97 -3.48
C LEU A 255 -2.47 -2.92 -2.32
N LYS A 256 -3.15 -4.07 -2.27
CA LYS A 256 -2.92 -5.08 -1.24
C LYS A 256 -1.48 -5.59 -1.27
N ASP A 257 -0.98 -5.93 -2.46
CA ASP A 257 0.38 -6.42 -2.65
C ASP A 257 1.43 -5.35 -2.34
N ALA A 258 1.15 -4.07 -2.61
CA ALA A 258 2.01 -2.96 -2.24
C ALA A 258 2.08 -2.81 -0.72
N ILE A 259 0.95 -2.81 -0.03
CA ILE A 259 0.89 -2.73 1.44
C ILE A 259 1.65 -3.89 2.07
N ASP A 260 1.38 -5.13 1.65
CA ASP A 260 2.03 -6.33 2.20
C ASP A 260 3.56 -6.33 1.96
N ARG A 261 4.01 -5.87 0.79
CA ARG A 261 5.44 -5.71 0.51
C ARG A 261 6.07 -4.65 1.41
N THR A 262 5.40 -3.51 1.60
CA THR A 262 5.92 -2.45 2.47
C THR A 262 6.00 -2.88 3.93
N ASP A 263 5.00 -3.60 4.45
CA ASP A 263 5.01 -4.12 5.83
C ASP A 263 6.17 -5.12 6.04
N LYS A 264 6.42 -6.02 5.07
CA LYS A 264 7.56 -6.94 5.12
C LYS A 264 8.90 -6.22 5.11
N LEU A 265 9.08 -5.25 4.21
CA LEU A 265 10.31 -4.46 4.11
C LEU A 265 10.55 -3.61 5.36
N GLN A 266 9.50 -2.96 5.88
CA GLN A 266 9.51 -2.20 7.11
C GLN A 266 9.96 -3.07 8.30
N LYS A 267 9.33 -4.24 8.50
CA LYS A 267 9.71 -5.19 9.56
C LYS A 267 11.14 -5.71 9.40
N ALA A 268 11.59 -5.96 8.18
CA ALA A 268 12.97 -6.39 7.92
C ALA A 268 13.98 -5.28 8.26
N ALA A 269 13.73 -4.05 7.83
CA ALA A 269 14.58 -2.90 8.12
C ALA A 269 14.68 -2.64 9.64
N HIS A 270 13.55 -2.64 10.35
CA HIS A 270 13.52 -2.46 11.81
C HIS A 270 14.31 -3.55 12.54
N ARG A 271 14.13 -4.81 12.14
CA ARG A 271 14.88 -5.93 12.73
C ARG A 271 16.38 -5.75 12.52
N SER A 272 16.80 -5.47 11.29
CA SER A 272 18.22 -5.26 10.97
C SER A 272 18.87 -4.16 11.81
N VAL A 273 18.19 -3.02 12.02
CA VAL A 273 18.72 -1.94 12.86
C VAL A 273 18.71 -2.31 14.33
N ASN A 274 17.63 -2.92 14.83
CA ASN A 274 17.53 -3.32 16.23
C ASN A 274 18.59 -4.36 16.61
N ASP A 275 18.84 -5.33 15.73
CA ASP A 275 19.86 -6.34 15.91
C ASP A 275 21.25 -5.71 15.85
N GLY A 276 21.50 -4.81 14.89
CA GLY A 276 22.76 -4.08 14.76
C GLY A 276 23.07 -3.18 15.97
N ILE A 277 22.09 -2.46 16.50
CA ILE A 277 22.26 -1.66 17.73
C ILE A 277 22.48 -2.59 18.94
N THR A 278 21.76 -3.71 19.03
CA THR A 278 21.96 -4.70 20.11
C THR A 278 23.36 -5.28 20.09
N GLN A 279 23.86 -5.64 18.91
CA GLN A 279 25.22 -6.10 18.72
C GLN A 279 26.23 -5.02 19.11
N LYS A 280 26.02 -3.77 18.67
CA LYS A 280 26.90 -2.64 19.03
C LYS A 280 26.95 -2.40 20.55
N ILE A 281 25.82 -2.52 21.24
CA ILE A 281 25.76 -2.44 22.70
C ILE A 281 26.59 -3.57 23.31
N ALA A 282 26.41 -4.81 22.85
CA ALA A 282 27.16 -5.95 23.37
C ALA A 282 28.69 -5.77 23.20
N GLU A 283 29.15 -5.36 22.02
CA GLU A 283 30.56 -5.06 21.75
C GLU A 283 31.11 -3.93 22.64
N THR A 284 30.30 -2.89 22.87
CA THR A 284 30.72 -1.76 23.71
C THR A 284 30.78 -2.17 25.19
N VAL A 285 29.88 -3.04 25.65
CA VAL A 285 29.89 -3.61 26.99
C VAL A 285 31.09 -4.54 27.21
N THR A 286 31.45 -5.39 26.23
CA THR A 286 32.64 -6.24 26.33
C THR A 286 33.92 -5.39 26.40
N LEU A 287 34.03 -4.36 25.56
CA LEU A 287 35.16 -3.42 25.62
C LEU A 287 35.23 -2.70 26.97
N LYS A 288 34.09 -2.26 27.51
CA LYS A 288 34.01 -1.66 28.85
C LYS A 288 34.53 -2.61 29.92
N HIS A 289 34.21 -3.90 29.85
CA HIS A 289 34.72 -4.90 30.79
C HIS A 289 36.24 -5.07 30.69
N HIS A 290 36.77 -5.20 29.47
CA HIS A 290 38.23 -5.28 29.24
C HIS A 290 38.97 -4.04 29.73
N LEU A 291 38.44 -2.83 29.50
CA LEU A 291 39.00 -1.60 30.05
C LEU A 291 38.99 -1.58 31.58
N GLY A 292 37.94 -2.13 32.21
CA GLY A 292 37.86 -2.29 33.66
C GLY A 292 38.95 -3.20 34.22
N VAL A 293 39.20 -4.35 33.57
CA VAL A 293 40.27 -5.28 33.94
C VAL A 293 41.64 -4.63 33.74
N GLY A 294 41.89 -4.02 32.58
CA GLY A 294 43.15 -3.34 32.27
C GLY A 294 43.44 -2.17 33.22
N LEU A 295 42.40 -1.44 33.67
CA LEU A 295 42.55 -0.41 34.69
C LEU A 295 43.00 -1.00 36.04
N GLY A 296 42.46 -2.16 36.43
CA GLY A 296 42.86 -2.90 37.63
C GLY A 296 44.31 -3.38 37.56
N GLU A 297 44.70 -3.98 36.44
CA GLU A 297 46.07 -4.43 36.18
C GLU A 297 47.07 -3.27 36.21
N ASN A 298 46.74 -2.14 35.54
CA ASN A 298 47.58 -0.95 35.55
C ASN A 298 47.71 -0.35 36.97
N ARG A 299 46.63 -0.34 37.76
CA ARG A 299 46.68 0.10 39.17
C ARG A 299 47.60 -0.81 39.99
N HIS A 300 47.49 -2.13 39.82
CA HIS A 300 48.35 -3.08 40.52
C HIS A 300 49.83 -2.93 40.10
N GLY A 301 50.08 -2.75 38.80
CA GLY A 301 51.41 -2.48 38.25
C GLY A 301 52.02 -1.19 38.81
N LEU A 302 51.24 -0.12 38.91
CA LEU A 302 51.66 1.15 39.50
C LEU A 302 52.06 0.99 40.97
N HIS A 303 51.26 0.29 41.78
CA HIS A 303 51.60 0.05 43.19
C HIS A 303 52.87 -0.82 43.33
N ARG A 304 53.07 -1.80 42.45
CA ARG A 304 54.29 -2.62 42.43
C ARG A 304 55.52 -1.79 42.05
N ALA A 305 55.41 -0.99 40.99
CA ALA A 305 56.48 -0.11 40.53
C ALA A 305 56.84 0.94 41.59
N GLN A 306 55.85 1.50 42.30
CA GLN A 306 56.07 2.42 43.40
C GLN A 306 56.85 1.76 44.54
N ARG A 307 56.46 0.56 44.99
CA ARG A 307 57.21 -0.17 46.02
C ARG A 307 58.64 -0.45 45.61
N TRP A 308 58.86 -0.79 44.34
CA TRP A 308 60.20 -1.03 43.80
C TRP A 308 61.04 0.25 43.74
N TYR A 309 60.43 1.36 43.35
CA TYR A 309 61.04 2.69 43.39
C TYR A 309 61.46 3.06 44.81
N ASP A 310 60.56 2.92 45.79
CA ASP A 310 60.84 3.26 47.20
C ASP A 310 61.97 2.39 47.78
N ALA A 311 61.97 1.09 47.48
CA ALA A 311 63.04 0.17 47.88
C ALA A 311 64.39 0.51 47.24
N THR A 312 64.38 0.85 45.94
CA THR A 312 65.60 1.25 45.21
C THR A 312 66.13 2.60 45.71
N ASN A 313 65.23 3.54 46.01
CA ASN A 313 65.61 4.84 46.58
C ASN A 313 66.29 4.67 47.93
N LYS A 314 65.73 3.81 48.80
CA LYS A 314 66.35 3.48 50.10
C LYS A 314 67.72 2.82 49.93
N ALA A 315 67.89 1.94 48.94
CA ALA A 315 69.19 1.33 48.64
C ALA A 315 70.21 2.37 48.13
N MET A 316 69.77 3.34 47.33
CA MET A 316 70.60 4.46 46.87
C MET A 316 71.05 5.33 48.05
N GLU A 317 70.13 5.69 48.95
CA GLU A 317 70.43 6.44 50.18
C GLU A 317 71.46 5.71 51.05
N ASN A 318 71.31 4.38 51.21
CA ASN A 318 72.31 3.58 51.92
C ASN A 318 73.68 3.57 51.22
N THR A 319 73.72 3.60 49.88
CA THR A 319 74.96 3.60 49.08
C THR A 319 75.73 4.91 49.19
N LEU A 320 75.03 6.03 49.40
CA LEU A 320 75.65 7.35 49.65
C LEU A 320 76.41 7.40 50.99
N GLY A 321 76.13 6.46 51.90
CA GLY A 321 76.80 6.34 53.19
C GLY A 321 76.35 7.38 54.23
N PRO A 322 76.93 7.32 55.43
CA PRO A 322 76.58 8.26 56.51
C PRO A 322 77.07 9.68 56.23
N VAL A 323 76.30 10.66 56.70
CA VAL A 323 76.62 12.09 56.55
C VAL A 323 77.86 12.49 57.37
N MET A 324 78.13 11.79 58.48
CA MET A 324 79.28 12.04 59.35
C MET A 324 80.20 10.82 59.42
N SER A 325 81.51 11.05 59.39
CA SER A 325 82.54 10.00 59.44
C SER A 325 82.58 9.21 60.75
N ALA A 326 81.93 9.70 61.81
CA ALA A 326 81.77 9.01 63.09
C ALA A 326 80.72 7.89 63.03
N ASP A 327 79.79 7.95 62.08
CA ASP A 327 78.71 6.96 61.91
C ASP A 327 79.12 5.81 60.99
N LEU A 328 80.33 5.85 60.42
CA LEU A 328 80.90 4.74 59.67
C LEU A 328 81.11 3.54 60.59
N THR A 329 80.64 2.38 60.18
CA THR A 329 80.93 1.16 60.93
C THR A 329 82.42 0.86 60.88
N THR A 330 82.96 0.18 61.90
CA THR A 330 84.39 -0.20 61.95
C THR A 330 84.87 -0.97 60.73
N ARG A 331 83.94 -1.62 60.01
CA ARG A 331 84.19 -2.30 58.74
C ARG A 331 84.36 -1.35 57.57
N GLU A 332 83.70 -0.20 57.53
CA GLU A 332 83.72 0.72 56.38
C GLU A 332 84.88 1.73 56.45
N ARG A 333 85.54 1.87 57.61
CA ARG A 333 86.61 2.85 57.76
C ARG A 333 87.87 2.42 57.01
N LEU A 334 88.42 3.35 56.24
CA LEU A 334 89.69 3.17 55.51
C LEU A 334 90.91 3.12 56.43
N ASP A 335 90.76 3.45 57.72
CA ASP A 335 91.82 3.47 58.71
C ASP A 335 92.03 2.13 59.45
N ARG A 336 91.25 1.09 59.10
CA ARG A 336 91.39 -0.26 59.65
C ARG A 336 92.80 -0.85 59.39
N PRO A 337 93.41 -1.60 60.33
CA PRO A 337 94.79 -2.07 60.23
C PRO A 337 95.12 -2.82 58.93
N LEU A 338 94.18 -3.64 58.43
CA LEU A 338 94.32 -4.39 57.18
C LEU A 338 94.47 -3.49 55.95
N VAL A 339 93.70 -2.40 55.88
CA VAL A 339 93.76 -1.45 54.75
C VAL A 339 95.03 -0.62 54.79
N ARG A 340 95.47 -0.20 56.00
CA ARG A 340 96.73 0.52 56.18
C ARG A 340 97.95 -0.31 55.74
N VAL A 341 97.95 -1.62 55.95
CA VAL A 341 99.02 -2.53 55.50
C VAL A 341 98.96 -2.72 53.98
N PHE A 342 97.76 -2.88 53.41
CA PHE A 342 97.57 -3.02 51.97
C PHE A 342 98.05 -1.76 51.23
N GLN A 343 97.61 -0.58 51.65
CA GLN A 343 97.94 0.72 51.02
C GLN A 343 99.41 1.17 51.17
N ARG A 344 100.23 0.50 51.99
CA ARG A 344 101.69 0.76 52.07
C ARG A 344 102.45 0.30 50.82
N HIS A 345 101.86 -0.55 49.99
CA HIS A 345 102.48 -1.03 48.76
C HIS A 345 102.17 -0.03 47.61
N PRO A 346 103.19 0.40 46.85
CA PRO A 346 102.95 1.30 45.73
C PRO A 346 102.08 0.61 44.66
N GLY A 347 101.01 1.29 44.22
CA GLY A 347 100.09 0.81 43.18
C GLY A 347 98.83 0.09 43.67
N THR A 348 98.64 -0.12 44.99
CA THR A 348 97.47 -0.83 45.53
C THR A 348 96.38 0.15 46.01
N GLN A 349 95.32 0.33 45.21
CA GLN A 349 94.08 0.99 45.62
C GLN A 349 92.99 -0.07 45.87
N LEU A 350 92.10 0.17 46.83
CA LEU A 350 90.97 -0.73 47.08
C LEU A 350 89.90 -0.54 45.99
N PRO A 351 89.38 -1.62 45.39
CA PRO A 351 88.31 -1.52 44.39
C PRO A 351 86.96 -1.13 45.01
N GLU A 352 86.83 -1.22 46.34
CA GLU A 352 85.60 -1.00 47.11
C GLU A 352 84.91 0.33 46.75
N ALA A 353 85.65 1.44 46.70
CA ALA A 353 85.09 2.73 46.34
C ALA A 353 84.62 2.79 44.88
N GLN A 354 85.35 2.18 43.95
CA GLN A 354 85.00 2.17 42.53
C GLN A 354 83.77 1.30 42.27
N GLU A 355 83.64 0.17 42.94
CA GLU A 355 82.47 -0.71 42.85
C GLU A 355 81.22 -0.09 43.51
N ILE A 356 81.37 0.64 44.62
CA ILE A 356 80.28 1.41 45.23
C ILE A 356 79.77 2.50 44.28
N ILE A 357 80.67 3.23 43.60
CA ILE A 357 80.30 4.25 42.61
C ILE A 357 79.54 3.61 41.44
N LYS A 358 80.05 2.51 40.86
CA LYS A 358 79.36 1.78 39.78
C LYS A 358 77.98 1.26 40.21
N GLY A 359 77.88 0.76 41.45
CA GLY A 359 76.62 0.32 42.06
C GLY A 359 75.63 1.48 42.21
N GLY A 360 76.10 2.63 42.69
CA GLY A 360 75.32 3.87 42.80
C GLY A 360 74.80 4.35 41.45
N ASP A 361 75.64 4.39 40.41
CA ASP A 361 75.22 4.76 39.05
C ASP A 361 74.14 3.82 38.49
N SER A 362 74.28 2.52 38.75
CA SER A 362 73.30 1.50 38.35
C SER A 362 71.95 1.67 39.08
N LEU A 363 71.99 1.98 40.38
CA LEU A 363 70.80 2.27 41.18
C LEU A 363 70.11 3.56 40.70
N LEU A 364 70.88 4.61 40.41
CA LEU A 364 70.36 5.87 39.88
C LEU A 364 69.69 5.66 38.51
N HIS A 365 70.29 4.85 37.64
CA HIS A 365 69.68 4.47 36.36
C HIS A 365 68.35 3.72 36.56
N SER A 366 68.33 2.74 37.47
CA SER A 366 67.10 2.00 37.82
C SER A 366 66.01 2.91 38.40
N LEU A 367 66.38 3.85 39.27
CA LEU A 367 65.47 4.82 39.88
C LEU A 367 64.84 5.76 38.83
N THR A 368 65.65 6.29 37.92
CA THR A 368 65.16 7.14 36.83
C THR A 368 64.26 6.38 35.85
N ALA A 369 64.62 5.13 35.51
CA ALA A 369 63.80 4.27 34.65
C ALA A 369 62.44 3.93 35.30
N THR A 370 62.45 3.55 36.57
CA THR A 370 61.22 3.21 37.32
C THR A 370 60.33 4.43 37.53
N SER A 371 60.91 5.61 37.82
CA SER A 371 60.16 6.88 37.89
C SER A 371 59.44 7.21 36.58
N ARG A 372 60.13 7.10 35.43
CA ARG A 372 59.52 7.30 34.11
C ARG A 372 58.38 6.31 33.87
N ASN A 373 58.58 5.03 34.20
CA ASN A 373 57.54 4.00 34.05
C ASN A 373 56.31 4.29 34.91
N ILE A 374 56.48 4.75 36.15
CA ILE A 374 55.38 5.20 37.01
C ILE A 374 54.62 6.36 36.36
N GLY A 375 55.35 7.33 35.79
CA GLY A 375 54.75 8.45 35.05
C GLY A 375 53.88 7.98 33.87
N LEU A 376 54.41 7.06 33.05
CA LEU A 376 53.67 6.48 31.93
C LEU A 376 52.43 5.69 32.39
N MET A 377 52.55 4.89 33.46
CA MET A 377 51.43 4.14 34.04
C MET A 377 50.33 5.07 34.58
N LYS A 378 50.70 6.19 35.22
CA LYS A 378 49.74 7.22 35.67
C LYS A 378 48.99 7.83 34.49
N LEU A 379 49.68 8.16 33.41
CA LEU A 379 49.07 8.71 32.20
C LEU A 379 48.12 7.70 31.54
N ALA A 380 48.55 6.45 31.42
CA ALA A 380 47.70 5.36 30.94
C ALA A 380 46.47 5.16 31.84
N ASN A 381 46.60 5.32 33.16
CA ASN A 381 45.49 5.18 34.11
C ASN A 381 44.40 6.25 33.87
N ILE A 382 44.81 7.49 33.65
CA ILE A 382 43.89 8.59 33.31
C ILE A 382 43.15 8.27 32.01
N ARG A 383 43.88 7.89 30.95
CA ARG A 383 43.28 7.54 29.65
C ARG A 383 42.28 6.39 29.76
N LEU A 384 42.63 5.31 30.46
CA LEU A 384 41.75 4.16 30.66
C LEU A 384 40.48 4.53 31.43
N ARG A 385 40.55 5.43 32.41
CA ARG A 385 39.36 5.93 33.12
C ARG A 385 38.45 6.76 32.22
N ASP A 386 39.04 7.65 31.42
CA ASP A 386 38.27 8.49 30.49
C ASP A 386 37.60 7.63 29.40
N ASP A 387 38.29 6.61 28.90
CA ASP A 387 37.75 5.65 27.94
C ASP A 387 36.61 4.83 28.57
N LEU A 388 36.80 4.34 29.81
CA LEU A 388 35.77 3.60 30.54
C LEU A 388 34.50 4.45 30.75
N LYS A 389 34.66 5.72 31.12
CA LYS A 389 33.55 6.66 31.28
C LYS A 389 32.83 6.90 29.95
N SER A 390 33.59 7.15 28.89
CA SER A 390 33.04 7.41 27.54
C SER A 390 32.26 6.21 27.01
N LYS A 391 32.83 5.00 27.11
CA LYS A 391 32.15 3.75 26.75
C LYS A 391 30.92 3.49 27.60
N GLY A 392 30.97 3.82 28.90
CA GLY A 392 29.81 3.76 29.80
C GLY A 392 28.65 4.62 29.31
N SER A 393 28.90 5.90 29.05
CA SER A 393 27.87 6.81 28.54
C SER A 393 27.35 6.40 27.15
N ALA A 394 28.20 5.87 26.27
CA ALA A 394 27.77 5.39 24.95
C ALA A 394 26.79 4.21 25.05
N VAL A 395 27.05 3.26 25.95
CA VAL A 395 26.13 2.13 26.22
C VAL A 395 24.77 2.64 26.71
N ASP A 396 24.74 3.64 27.59
CA ASP A 396 23.50 4.20 28.12
C ASP A 396 22.66 4.86 27.02
N VAL A 397 23.31 5.62 26.12
CA VAL A 397 22.68 6.26 24.96
C VAL A 397 22.10 5.23 23.99
N ASP A 398 22.89 4.23 23.57
CA ASP A 398 22.41 3.19 22.65
C ASP A 398 21.28 2.34 23.29
N SER A 399 21.38 2.07 24.59
CA SER A 399 20.33 1.39 25.36
C SER A 399 19.04 2.22 25.47
N GLN A 400 19.16 3.55 25.55
CA GLN A 400 18.00 4.45 25.51
C GLN A 400 17.29 4.38 24.15
N ILE A 401 18.05 4.32 23.05
CA ILE A 401 17.49 4.17 21.70
C ILE A 401 16.72 2.86 21.59
N MET A 402 17.30 1.73 22.03
CA MET A 402 16.61 0.44 22.00
C MET A 402 15.32 0.45 22.82
N ARG A 403 15.34 1.04 24.01
CA ARG A 403 14.13 1.20 24.85
C ARG A 403 13.09 2.10 24.19
N MET A 404 13.49 3.19 23.54
CA MET A 404 12.59 4.06 22.78
C MET A 404 11.95 3.31 21.61
N ARG A 405 12.76 2.61 20.80
CA ARG A 405 12.29 1.85 19.64
C ARG A 405 11.29 0.77 20.02
N ARG A 406 11.55 0.02 21.09
CA ARG A 406 10.61 -0.98 21.63
C ARG A 406 9.28 -0.35 22.06
N ARG A 407 9.31 0.77 22.80
CA ARG A 407 8.08 1.47 23.24
C ARG A 407 7.25 2.02 22.08
N LYS A 408 7.90 2.45 21.00
CA LYS A 408 7.24 3.06 19.83
C LYS A 408 6.97 2.08 18.69
N SER A 409 7.19 0.77 18.92
CA SER A 409 7.04 -0.27 17.91
C SER A 409 5.60 -0.49 17.46
N ASP A 410 4.61 -0.25 18.32
CA ASP A 410 3.21 -0.59 18.04
C ASP A 410 2.43 0.48 17.26
N HIS A 411 3.10 1.54 16.79
CA HIS A 411 2.53 2.68 16.04
C HIS A 411 1.33 3.40 16.69
N ARG A 412 0.96 3.05 17.93
CA ARG A 412 -0.15 3.65 18.71
C ARG A 412 0.13 5.05 19.23
N TRP A 413 1.36 5.54 19.07
CA TRP A 413 1.77 6.87 19.49
C TRP A 413 1.44 7.90 18.40
N SER A 414 1.16 9.13 18.82
CA SER A 414 0.88 10.25 17.90
C SER A 414 2.17 10.94 17.48
N LEU A 415 2.22 11.38 16.23
CA LEU A 415 3.18 12.41 15.83
C LEU A 415 2.76 13.70 16.56
N GLY A 416 3.65 14.30 17.35
CA GLY A 416 3.40 15.63 17.92
C GLY A 416 3.12 16.63 16.80
N ALA A 417 2.45 17.74 17.11
CA ALA A 417 2.06 18.78 16.16
C ALA A 417 3.30 19.40 15.45
N ALA A 418 3.80 18.72 14.43
CA ALA A 418 4.95 19.09 13.63
C ALA A 418 4.99 18.24 12.33
N PHE A 419 3.86 18.11 11.64
CA PHE A 419 3.78 17.74 10.23
C PHE A 419 2.51 18.31 9.60
#